data_AF-A0A349MA80-F1
#
_entry.id   AF-A0A349MA80-F1
#
_cell.length_a   1.000
_cell.length_b   1.000
_cell.length_c   1.000
_cell.angle_alpha   90.00
_cell.angle_beta   90.00
_cell.angle_gamma   90.00
#
_symmetry.space_group_name_H-M   'P 1'
#
loop_
_entity.id
_entity.type
_entity.pdbx_description
1 polymer ?
#
loop_
_entity_poly.entity_id
_entity_poly.type
_entity_poly.pdbx_seq_one_letter_code
_entity_poly.pdbx_strand_id
1 'polypeptide(L)'
;MLKVLDGLTWLSRMLVGALFVVSGLIKSNDAIGFTYKLEEYFEPGAMNLEFLLPWGLELAVFVCIAEILLGIAILVGALPRLTVILTTVMMVFFTWLTWYTATCDPFGSKEIVDASGEVVVIANQCVLECGCFGNAIPLTAYQSFLKDVVLLIFVAPIFLSAFLGRITLNTPRQSLFLYAGALMVTYLFAEGVLEWGFPVLYLALNLIAAEAVKRRSTHAQKEWLMALSVVVVSGFVQYWTLAHLPLKDYRPYAEGESIIENRMTAEELGKEGPKFDKKIRFFNAETGAETWVMQSRYMEEKLWDKNAEPGKTFNEAYPEGDWDNGREVKIKDGYEQRIMDFQMLDAQANDLTDEILASDKPVLLHISKDLSVMSTSWQSDFNALGIAAAEAGWDMYGLTNATAEEHD
;
A
#
# COMPACT_ATOMS: atom_id res chain seq x y z
N MET A 1 -17.04 -0.12 -34.91
CA MET A 1 -15.70 0.01 -34.27
C MET A 1 -15.53 1.37 -33.55
N LEU A 2 -15.62 2.51 -34.25
CA LEU A 2 -15.39 3.84 -33.64
C LEU A 2 -16.38 4.22 -32.51
N LYS A 3 -17.69 3.98 -32.70
CA LYS A 3 -18.69 4.23 -31.63
C LYS A 3 -18.49 3.37 -30.39
N VAL A 4 -17.96 2.16 -30.57
CA VAL A 4 -17.65 1.24 -29.46
C VAL A 4 -16.45 1.78 -28.68
N LEU A 5 -15.41 2.25 -29.39
CA LEU A 5 -14.25 2.91 -28.77
C LEU A 5 -14.67 4.16 -27.99
N ASP A 6 -15.59 4.97 -28.51
CA ASP A 6 -16.10 6.15 -27.81
C ASP A 6 -16.76 5.74 -26.48
N GLY A 7 -17.68 4.76 -26.51
CA GLY A 7 -18.33 4.24 -25.30
C GLY A 7 -17.35 3.69 -24.27
N LEU A 8 -16.37 2.90 -24.72
CA LEU A 8 -15.29 2.39 -23.86
C LEU A 8 -14.45 3.52 -23.27
N THR A 9 -14.15 4.56 -24.06
CA THR A 9 -13.38 5.72 -23.59
C THR A 9 -14.10 6.46 -22.48
N TRP A 10 -15.42 6.68 -22.60
CA TRP A 10 -16.20 7.35 -21.55
C TRP A 10 -16.22 6.55 -20.25
N LEU A 11 -16.44 5.24 -20.33
CA LEU A 11 -16.41 4.35 -19.17
C LEU A 11 -15.02 4.30 -18.54
N SER A 12 -13.98 4.08 -19.35
CA SER A 12 -12.59 4.07 -18.90
C SER A 12 -12.18 5.37 -18.22
N ARG A 13 -12.50 6.53 -18.81
CA ARG A 13 -12.18 7.83 -18.20
C ARG A 13 -12.84 8.00 -16.83
N MET A 14 -14.08 7.55 -16.69
CA MET A 14 -14.82 7.61 -15.44
C MET A 14 -14.17 6.74 -14.36
N LEU A 15 -13.91 5.46 -14.67
CA LEU A 15 -13.34 4.51 -13.72
C LEU A 15 -11.90 4.85 -13.35
N VAL A 16 -11.02 5.01 -14.35
CA VAL A 16 -9.60 5.33 -14.12
C VAL A 16 -9.46 6.67 -13.42
N GLY A 17 -10.19 7.69 -13.87
CA GLY A 17 -10.15 9.02 -13.27
C GLY A 17 -10.62 9.05 -11.81
N ALA A 18 -11.72 8.37 -11.49
CA ALA A 18 -12.22 8.27 -10.12
C ALA A 18 -11.25 7.48 -9.22
N LEU A 19 -10.75 6.33 -9.69
CA LEU A 19 -9.85 5.47 -8.93
C LEU A 19 -8.49 6.14 -8.66
N PHE A 20 -7.94 6.88 -9.62
CA PHE A 20 -6.70 7.65 -9.42
C PHE A 20 -6.87 8.72 -8.33
N VAL A 21 -7.97 9.47 -8.34
CA VAL A 21 -8.21 10.50 -7.31
C VAL A 21 -8.35 9.87 -5.92
N VAL A 22 -9.07 8.74 -5.83
CA VAL A 22 -9.25 8.01 -4.56
C VAL A 22 -7.93 7.42 -4.08
N SER A 23 -7.19 6.74 -4.95
CA SER A 23 -5.90 6.12 -4.66
C SER A 23 -4.87 7.16 -4.20
N GLY A 24 -4.75 8.29 -4.91
CA GLY A 24 -3.83 9.36 -4.52
C GLY A 24 -4.25 10.09 -3.24
N LEU A 25 -5.57 10.22 -2.97
CA LEU A 25 -6.06 10.76 -1.69
C LEU A 25 -5.71 9.86 -0.52
N ILE A 26 -5.89 8.53 -0.65
CA ILE A 26 -5.62 7.59 0.43
C ILE A 26 -4.13 7.62 0.81
N LYS A 27 -3.23 7.66 -0.18
CA LYS A 27 -1.80 7.85 0.07
C LYS A 27 -1.50 9.23 0.68
N SER A 28 -2.13 10.29 0.18
CA SER A 28 -1.95 11.65 0.72
C SER A 28 -2.44 11.81 2.16
N ASN A 29 -3.45 11.03 2.55
CA ASN A 29 -4.01 10.99 3.91
C ASN A 29 -3.00 10.47 4.94
N ASP A 30 -2.11 9.56 4.56
CA ASP A 30 -0.97 9.09 5.36
C ASP A 30 0.31 9.05 4.52
N ALA A 31 0.80 10.24 4.14
CA ALA A 31 1.97 10.36 3.27
C ALA A 31 3.26 9.87 3.96
N ILE A 32 3.35 9.99 5.29
CA ILE A 32 4.50 9.50 6.08
C ILE A 32 4.52 7.97 6.05
N GLY A 33 3.37 7.31 6.25
CA GLY A 33 3.25 5.86 6.08
C GLY A 33 3.63 5.41 4.65
N PHE A 34 3.22 6.18 3.65
CA PHE A 34 3.61 5.91 2.25
C PHE A 34 5.12 6.09 2.01
N THR A 35 5.78 7.03 2.70
CA THR A 35 7.24 7.20 2.65
C THR A 35 7.96 5.93 3.12
N TYR A 36 7.56 5.34 4.26
CA TYR A 36 8.17 4.09 4.73
C TYR A 36 8.03 2.96 3.72
N LYS A 37 6.89 2.89 3.01
CA LYS A 37 6.73 1.93 1.91
C LYS A 37 7.66 2.17 0.73
N LEU A 38 7.96 3.42 0.39
CA LEU A 38 8.97 3.72 -0.62
C LEU A 38 10.38 3.37 -0.14
N GLU A 39 10.70 3.65 1.12
CA GLU A 39 11.98 3.31 1.72
C GLU A 39 12.22 1.79 1.72
N GLU A 40 11.21 0.98 2.05
CA GLU A 40 11.26 -0.49 1.94
C GLU A 40 11.65 -0.96 0.53
N TYR A 41 11.23 -0.25 -0.54
CA TYR A 41 11.65 -0.57 -1.91
C TYR A 41 13.08 -0.10 -2.22
N PHE A 42 13.53 0.99 -1.61
CA PHE A 42 14.85 1.58 -1.85
C PHE A 42 15.98 0.84 -1.13
N GLU A 43 15.65 0.08 -0.08
CA GLU A 43 16.61 -0.72 0.67
C GLU A 43 17.40 -1.72 -0.22
N PRO A 44 18.65 -2.04 0.18
CA PRO A 44 19.52 -2.93 -0.60
C PRO A 44 18.92 -4.32 -0.85
N GLY A 45 18.19 -4.88 0.14
CA GLY A 45 17.51 -6.17 0.01
C GLY A 45 16.38 -6.19 -1.02
N ALA A 46 15.83 -5.02 -1.35
CA ALA A 46 14.82 -4.85 -2.38
C ALA A 46 15.46 -4.46 -3.73
N MET A 47 15.51 -3.17 -4.03
CA MET A 47 15.98 -2.65 -5.32
C MET A 47 17.34 -1.97 -5.27
N ASN A 48 17.95 -1.82 -4.10
CA ASN A 48 19.27 -1.19 -3.93
C ASN A 48 19.33 0.23 -4.54
N LEU A 49 18.36 1.08 -4.15
CA LEU A 49 18.25 2.47 -4.57
C LEU A 49 18.40 3.43 -3.38
N GLU A 50 19.34 3.17 -2.48
CA GLU A 50 19.54 3.93 -1.23
C GLU A 50 19.71 5.44 -1.44
N PHE A 51 20.21 5.86 -2.61
CA PHE A 51 20.34 7.28 -2.96
C PHE A 51 19.00 8.04 -2.99
N LEU A 52 17.86 7.33 -3.07
CA LEU A 52 16.51 7.90 -3.02
C LEU A 52 15.95 8.02 -1.59
N LEU A 53 16.56 7.38 -0.58
CA LEU A 53 16.09 7.44 0.81
C LEU A 53 15.93 8.88 1.33
N PRO A 54 16.89 9.82 1.11
CA PRO A 54 16.73 11.19 1.59
C PRO A 54 15.57 11.96 0.93
N TRP A 55 15.03 11.44 -0.17
CA TRP A 55 13.96 12.05 -0.95
C TRP A 55 12.62 11.32 -0.78
N GLY A 56 12.54 10.36 0.15
CA GLY A 56 11.37 9.48 0.31
C GLY A 56 10.06 10.24 0.54
N LEU A 57 10.10 11.31 1.35
CA LEU A 57 8.91 12.14 1.62
C LEU A 57 8.52 12.98 0.42
N GLU A 58 9.48 13.61 -0.25
CA GLU A 58 9.24 14.43 -1.44
C GLU A 58 8.66 13.60 -2.58
N LEU A 59 9.20 12.39 -2.79
CA LEU A 59 8.71 11.44 -3.78
C LEU A 59 7.30 10.95 -3.43
N ALA A 60 7.04 10.61 -2.16
CA ALA A 60 5.72 10.21 -1.69
C ALA A 60 4.67 11.30 -2.00
N VAL A 61 4.94 12.54 -1.58
CA VAL A 61 4.05 13.70 -1.82
C VAL A 61 3.87 13.97 -3.31
N PHE A 62 4.95 13.93 -4.09
CA PHE A 62 4.90 14.15 -5.53
C PHE A 62 4.00 13.13 -6.23
N VAL A 63 4.20 11.84 -5.94
CA VAL A 63 3.41 10.75 -6.52
C VAL A 63 1.93 10.90 -6.16
N CYS A 64 1.60 11.20 -4.90
CA CYS A 64 0.22 11.40 -4.46
C CYS A 64 -0.47 12.51 -5.25
N ILE A 65 0.15 13.70 -5.32
CA ILE A 65 -0.41 14.86 -6.03
C ILE A 65 -0.48 14.60 -7.53
N ALA A 66 0.55 13.95 -8.12
CA ALA A 66 0.56 13.60 -9.53
C ALA A 66 -0.58 12.64 -9.89
N GLU A 67 -0.84 11.63 -9.07
CA GLU A 67 -1.93 10.66 -9.27
C GLU A 67 -3.30 11.36 -9.23
N ILE A 68 -3.54 12.22 -8.24
CA ILE A 68 -4.78 13.01 -8.14
C ILE A 68 -4.94 13.93 -9.35
N LEU A 69 -3.87 14.64 -9.72
CA LEU A 69 -3.88 15.58 -10.85
C LEU A 69 -4.20 14.88 -12.17
N LEU A 70 -3.57 13.73 -12.44
CA LEU A 70 -3.83 12.94 -13.63
C LEU A 70 -5.26 12.40 -13.64
N GLY A 71 -5.77 11.93 -12.50
CA GLY A 71 -7.17 11.50 -12.36
C GLY A 71 -8.17 12.60 -12.73
N ILE A 72 -8.00 13.81 -12.21
CA ILE A 72 -8.84 14.96 -12.54
C ILE A 72 -8.66 15.37 -14.02
N ALA A 73 -7.44 15.38 -14.55
CA ALA A 73 -7.19 15.73 -15.94
C ALA A 73 -7.88 14.76 -16.92
N ILE A 74 -7.91 13.45 -16.61
CA ILE A 74 -8.66 12.43 -17.37
C ILE A 74 -10.16 12.72 -17.34
N LEU A 75 -10.72 12.99 -16.16
CA LEU A 75 -12.15 13.28 -15.99
C LEU A 75 -12.56 14.54 -16.75
N VAL A 76 -11.76 15.61 -16.70
CA VAL A 76 -12.08 16.88 -17.38
C VAL A 76 -11.76 16.83 -18.88
N GLY A 77 -10.81 15.99 -19.31
CA GLY A 77 -10.34 15.90 -20.69
C GLY A 77 -9.27 16.94 -21.03
N ALA A 78 -8.49 17.37 -20.02
CA ALA A 78 -7.41 18.34 -20.18
C ALA A 78 -6.12 17.66 -20.64
N LEU A 79 -5.37 18.33 -21.51
CA LEU A 79 -4.08 17.97 -22.08
C LEU A 79 -4.01 16.48 -22.47
N PRO A 80 -4.98 15.95 -23.24
CA PRO A 80 -5.26 14.52 -23.33
C PRO A 80 -4.06 13.65 -23.71
N ARG A 81 -3.21 14.14 -24.61
CA ARG A 81 -1.98 13.43 -25.01
C ARG A 81 -0.96 13.36 -23.88
N LEU A 82 -0.71 14.48 -23.20
CA LEU A 82 0.23 14.53 -22.08
C LEU A 82 -0.28 13.69 -20.91
N THR A 83 -1.54 13.93 -20.52
CA THR A 83 -2.19 13.22 -19.41
C THR A 83 -2.14 11.72 -19.60
N VAL A 84 -2.46 11.22 -20.81
CA VAL A 84 -2.46 9.78 -21.03
C VAL A 84 -1.05 9.18 -21.11
N ILE A 85 -0.06 9.91 -21.62
CA ILE A 85 1.33 9.45 -21.60
C ILE A 85 1.81 9.31 -20.15
N LEU A 86 1.62 10.34 -19.33
CA LEU A 86 2.03 10.33 -17.93
C LEU A 86 1.29 9.25 -17.14
N THR A 87 -0.02 9.10 -17.37
CA THR A 87 -0.85 8.04 -16.76
C THR A 87 -0.33 6.65 -17.15
N THR A 88 -0.04 6.42 -18.43
CA THR A 88 0.48 5.13 -18.90
C THR A 88 1.86 4.84 -18.31
N VAL A 89 2.77 5.81 -18.29
CA VAL A 89 4.11 5.65 -17.69
C VAL A 89 4.00 5.28 -16.22
N MET A 90 3.17 6.01 -15.46
CA MET A 90 2.96 5.75 -14.04
C MET A 90 2.33 4.37 -13.81
N MET A 91 1.33 3.97 -14.60
CA MET A 91 0.71 2.64 -14.50
C MET A 91 1.66 1.51 -14.86
N VAL A 92 2.47 1.66 -15.91
CA VAL A 92 3.47 0.66 -16.30
C VAL A 92 4.52 0.52 -15.18
N PHE A 93 4.96 1.63 -14.59
CA PHE A 93 5.87 1.62 -13.46
C PHE A 93 5.28 0.91 -12.24
N PHE A 94 4.06 1.25 -11.81
CA PHE A 94 3.41 0.56 -10.68
C PHE A 94 3.08 -0.90 -10.97
N THR A 95 2.68 -1.23 -12.19
CA THR A 95 2.48 -2.64 -12.61
C THR A 95 3.78 -3.43 -12.51
N TRP A 96 4.91 -2.80 -12.87
CA TRP A 96 6.22 -3.43 -12.72
C TRP A 96 6.63 -3.58 -11.26
N LEU A 97 6.41 -2.56 -10.40
CA LEU A 97 6.67 -2.64 -8.96
C LEU A 97 5.83 -3.72 -8.28
N THR A 98 4.52 -3.78 -8.57
CA THR A 98 3.63 -4.80 -8.01
C THR A 98 3.98 -6.19 -8.51
N TRP A 99 4.39 -6.33 -9.77
CA TRP A 99 4.91 -7.58 -10.30
C TRP A 99 6.19 -8.02 -9.59
N TYR A 100 7.17 -7.12 -9.46
CA TYR A 100 8.43 -7.37 -8.74
C TYR A 100 8.14 -7.90 -7.33
N THR A 101 7.25 -7.22 -6.63
CA THR A 101 6.77 -7.58 -5.29
C THR A 101 6.10 -8.96 -5.26
N ALA A 102 5.19 -9.23 -6.20
CA ALA A 102 4.45 -10.50 -6.27
C ALA A 102 5.34 -11.71 -6.64
N THR A 103 6.48 -11.48 -7.29
CA THR A 103 7.45 -12.51 -7.65
C THR A 103 8.62 -12.64 -6.69
N CYS A 104 8.67 -11.84 -5.64
CA CYS A 104 9.76 -11.85 -4.68
C CYS A 104 9.76 -13.18 -3.89
N ASP A 105 10.92 -13.85 -3.87
CA ASP A 105 11.14 -15.06 -3.10
C ASP A 105 11.75 -14.67 -1.73
N PRO A 106 11.01 -14.79 -0.61
CA PRO A 106 11.47 -14.37 0.71
C PRO A 106 12.62 -15.24 1.25
N PHE A 107 12.86 -16.42 0.67
CA PHE A 107 13.97 -17.30 1.04
C PHE A 107 15.16 -17.18 0.08
N GLY A 108 15.05 -16.34 -0.94
CA GLY A 108 16.13 -16.08 -1.88
C GLY A 108 17.15 -15.09 -1.33
N SER A 109 18.35 -15.11 -1.93
CA SER A 109 19.39 -14.11 -1.68
C SER A 109 19.82 -13.45 -2.99
N LYS A 110 20.33 -12.22 -2.90
CA LYS A 110 20.92 -11.48 -4.01
C LYS A 110 22.34 -11.07 -3.69
N GLU A 111 23.16 -11.03 -4.72
CA GLU A 111 24.49 -10.45 -4.66
C GLU A 111 24.39 -8.96 -5.00
N ILE A 112 24.77 -8.11 -4.06
CA ILE A 112 24.89 -6.66 -4.28
C ILE A 112 26.36 -6.25 -4.16
N VAL A 113 26.73 -5.19 -4.88
CA VAL A 113 28.01 -4.52 -4.67
C VAL A 113 27.80 -3.45 -3.62
N ASP A 114 28.48 -3.57 -2.49
CA ASP A 114 28.39 -2.60 -1.40
C ASP A 114 29.12 -1.28 -1.73
N ALA A 115 29.04 -0.31 -0.82
CA ALA A 115 29.75 0.97 -0.96
C ALA A 115 31.28 0.84 -1.01
N SER A 116 31.84 -0.29 -0.54
CA SER A 116 33.26 -0.64 -0.60
C SER A 116 33.68 -1.28 -1.93
N GLY A 117 32.73 -1.64 -2.80
CA GLY A 117 32.98 -2.36 -4.04
C GLY A 117 33.08 -3.88 -3.87
N GLU A 118 32.72 -4.42 -2.71
CA GLU A 118 32.71 -5.85 -2.41
C GLU A 118 31.34 -6.47 -2.73
N VAL A 119 31.34 -7.71 -3.23
CA VAL A 119 30.11 -8.45 -3.53
C VAL A 119 29.62 -9.12 -2.26
N VAL A 120 28.50 -8.65 -1.73
CA VAL A 120 27.88 -9.18 -0.51
C VAL A 120 26.58 -9.88 -0.87
N VAL A 121 26.38 -11.07 -0.32
CA VAL A 121 25.13 -11.84 -0.43
C VAL A 121 24.19 -11.39 0.67
N ILE A 122 23.05 -10.82 0.29
CA ILE A 122 22.01 -10.38 1.21
C ILE A 122 20.72 -11.15 0.98
N ALA A 123 19.93 -11.34 2.04
CA ALA A 123 18.60 -11.92 1.92
C ALA A 123 17.67 -10.96 1.15
N ASN A 124 16.75 -11.51 0.38
CA ASN A 124 15.73 -10.71 -0.30
C ASN A 124 14.81 -10.06 0.73
N GLN A 125 14.60 -8.76 0.56
CA GLN A 125 13.57 -8.04 1.29
C GLN A 125 12.34 -7.90 0.41
N CYS A 126 11.36 -8.76 0.69
CA CYS A 126 10.10 -8.74 -0.02
C CYS A 126 9.14 -7.78 0.65
N VAL A 127 8.79 -6.70 -0.05
CA VAL A 127 7.72 -5.79 0.37
C VAL A 127 6.41 -6.57 0.34
N LEU A 128 5.67 -6.66 1.45
CA LEU A 128 4.46 -7.50 1.49
C LEU A 128 3.23 -6.80 0.89
N GLU A 129 3.22 -5.46 0.92
CA GLU A 129 2.12 -4.64 0.45
C GLU A 129 2.63 -3.42 -0.34
N CYS A 130 2.12 -3.23 -1.55
CA CYS A 130 2.55 -2.15 -2.46
C CYS A 130 2.19 -0.73 -1.97
N GLY A 131 1.51 -0.58 -0.83
CA GLY A 131 1.14 0.73 -0.26
C GLY A 131 0.13 1.54 -1.09
N CYS A 132 -0.42 0.97 -2.17
CA CYS A 132 -1.34 1.66 -3.08
C CYS A 132 -2.56 2.29 -2.37
N PHE A 133 -3.06 1.64 -1.32
CA PHE A 133 -4.15 2.10 -0.47
C PHE A 133 -3.74 2.21 1.01
N GLY A 134 -2.44 2.15 1.30
CA GLY A 134 -1.93 2.06 2.67
C GLY A 134 -2.66 1.01 3.52
N ASN A 135 -2.82 1.29 4.80
CA ASN A 135 -3.55 0.44 5.75
C ASN A 135 -5.08 0.41 5.53
N ALA A 136 -5.62 1.19 4.59
CA ALA A 136 -7.06 1.24 4.36
C ALA A 136 -7.57 -0.03 3.68
N ILE A 137 -6.75 -0.65 2.80
CA ILE A 137 -7.08 -1.90 2.12
C ILE A 137 -5.78 -2.72 1.97
N PRO A 138 -5.49 -3.66 2.90
CA PRO A 138 -4.37 -4.56 2.77
C PRO A 138 -4.65 -5.52 1.61
N LEU A 139 -4.04 -5.25 0.45
CA LEU A 139 -4.12 -6.10 -0.73
C LEU A 139 -2.82 -6.91 -0.82
N THR A 140 -2.95 -8.21 -1.01
CA THR A 140 -1.79 -9.05 -1.30
C THR A 140 -1.04 -8.55 -2.54
N ALA A 141 0.26 -8.80 -2.61
CA ALA A 141 1.09 -8.37 -3.75
C ALA A 141 0.51 -8.82 -5.11
N TYR A 142 -0.04 -10.04 -5.19
CA TYR A 142 -0.66 -10.57 -6.40
C TYR A 142 -1.99 -9.86 -6.75
N GLN A 143 -2.84 -9.57 -5.76
CA GLN A 143 -4.08 -8.81 -5.98
C GLN A 143 -3.76 -7.38 -6.44
N SER A 144 -2.75 -6.76 -5.86
CA SER A 144 -2.25 -5.44 -6.28
C SER A 144 -1.77 -5.45 -7.74
N PHE A 145 -0.98 -6.46 -8.12
CA PHE A 145 -0.54 -6.65 -9.51
C PHE A 145 -1.72 -6.82 -10.48
N LEU A 146 -2.68 -7.70 -10.15
CA LEU A 146 -3.84 -7.93 -11.01
C LEU A 146 -4.69 -6.66 -11.16
N LYS A 147 -4.88 -5.89 -10.08
CA LYS A 147 -5.56 -4.59 -10.11
C LYS A 147 -4.89 -3.63 -11.09
N ASP A 148 -3.56 -3.51 -11.05
CA ASP A 148 -2.83 -2.61 -11.94
C ASP A 148 -2.90 -3.06 -13.41
N VAL A 149 -2.84 -4.36 -13.68
CA VAL A 149 -3.04 -4.93 -15.02
C VAL A 149 -4.44 -4.62 -15.55
N VAL A 150 -5.49 -4.79 -14.73
CA VAL A 150 -6.87 -4.47 -15.11
C VAL A 150 -7.02 -2.98 -15.38
N LEU A 151 -6.45 -2.11 -14.55
CA LEU A 151 -6.44 -0.66 -14.78
C LEU A 151 -5.73 -0.30 -16.09
N LEU A 152 -4.63 -0.98 -16.42
CA LEU A 152 -3.90 -0.77 -17.67
C LEU A 152 -4.76 -1.11 -18.91
N ILE A 153 -5.61 -2.13 -18.83
CA ILE A 153 -6.63 -2.45 -19.86
C ILE A 153 -7.60 -1.28 -20.03
N PHE A 154 -8.06 -0.65 -18.94
CA PHE A 154 -8.93 0.53 -19.02
C PHE A 154 -8.21 1.78 -19.52
N VAL A 155 -6.89 1.92 -19.31
CA VAL A 155 -6.09 3.03 -19.85
C VAL A 155 -5.94 2.92 -21.37
N ALA A 156 -5.88 1.72 -21.95
CA ALA A 156 -5.67 1.53 -23.38
C ALA A 156 -6.70 2.24 -24.31
N PRO A 157 -8.03 2.17 -24.07
CA PRO A 157 -9.01 2.97 -24.80
C PRO A 157 -8.80 4.47 -24.68
N ILE A 158 -8.40 4.97 -23.50
CA ILE A 158 -8.11 6.39 -23.28
C ILE A 158 -6.92 6.81 -24.11
N PHE A 159 -5.86 5.99 -24.10
CA PHE A 159 -4.64 6.21 -24.87
C PHE A 159 -4.94 6.31 -26.36
N LEU A 160 -5.64 5.31 -26.91
CA LEU A 160 -5.98 5.29 -28.32
C LEU A 160 -6.85 6.50 -28.70
N SER A 161 -7.87 6.83 -27.91
CA SER A 161 -8.76 7.97 -28.18
C SER A 161 -8.07 9.33 -28.06
N ALA A 162 -7.09 9.48 -27.16
CA ALA A 162 -6.28 10.70 -27.04
C ALA A 162 -5.41 10.94 -28.29
N PHE A 163 -4.75 9.90 -28.80
CA PHE A 163 -3.91 10.00 -30.01
C PHE A 163 -4.72 10.16 -31.29
N LEU A 164 -5.93 9.57 -31.33
CA LEU A 164 -6.89 9.78 -32.42
C LEU A 164 -7.58 11.16 -32.36
N GLY A 165 -7.24 12.03 -31.39
CA GLY A 165 -7.78 13.38 -31.28
C GLY A 165 -9.26 13.42 -30.89
N ARG A 166 -9.78 12.36 -30.26
CA ARG A 166 -11.19 12.25 -29.87
C ARG A 166 -11.49 12.82 -28.49
N ILE A 167 -10.47 12.97 -27.65
CA ILE A 167 -10.61 13.57 -26.32
C ILE A 167 -10.31 15.06 -26.43
N THR A 168 -11.26 15.87 -25.96
CA THR A 168 -11.13 17.32 -25.79
C THR A 168 -11.75 17.72 -24.46
N LEU A 169 -11.61 18.98 -24.08
CA LEU A 169 -12.29 19.51 -22.90
C LEU A 169 -13.81 19.28 -23.00
N ASN A 170 -14.36 18.68 -21.96
CA ASN A 170 -15.77 18.29 -21.95
C ASN A 170 -16.69 19.51 -22.05
N THR A 171 -17.74 19.38 -22.85
CA THR A 171 -18.90 20.28 -22.81
C THR A 171 -19.63 20.18 -21.47
N PRO A 172 -20.50 21.15 -21.09
CA PRO A 172 -21.23 21.09 -19.82
C PRO A 172 -22.05 19.81 -19.62
N ARG A 173 -22.68 19.30 -20.68
CA ARG A 173 -23.46 18.06 -20.62
C ARG A 173 -22.57 16.82 -20.42
N GLN A 174 -21.46 16.75 -21.15
CA GLN A 174 -20.47 15.67 -20.99
C GLN A 174 -19.82 15.70 -19.60
N SER A 175 -19.53 16.91 -19.09
CA SER A 175 -18.97 17.11 -17.75
C SER A 175 -19.94 16.60 -16.70
N LEU A 176 -21.22 16.96 -16.80
CA LEU A 176 -22.25 16.47 -15.87
C LEU A 176 -22.32 14.94 -15.86
N PHE A 177 -22.34 14.30 -17.03
CA PHE A 177 -22.40 12.83 -17.13
C PHE A 177 -21.15 12.17 -16.51
N LEU A 178 -19.94 12.62 -16.88
CA LEU A 178 -18.71 12.05 -16.34
C LEU A 178 -18.56 12.28 -14.84
N TYR A 179 -18.84 13.49 -14.36
CA TYR A 179 -18.64 13.84 -12.95
C TYR A 179 -19.66 13.15 -12.07
N ALA A 180 -20.93 13.07 -12.48
CA ALA A 180 -21.94 12.31 -11.75
C ALA A 180 -21.58 10.82 -11.66
N GLY A 181 -21.11 10.24 -12.78
CA GLY A 181 -20.66 8.85 -12.77
C GLY A 181 -19.41 8.62 -11.93
N ALA A 182 -18.42 9.51 -11.99
CA ALA A 182 -17.21 9.42 -11.18
C ALA A 182 -17.53 9.57 -9.68
N LEU A 183 -18.37 10.54 -9.29
CA LEU A 183 -18.83 10.70 -7.91
C LEU A 183 -19.63 9.49 -7.42
N MET A 184 -20.46 8.89 -8.28
CA MET A 184 -21.19 7.67 -7.93
C MET A 184 -20.24 6.50 -7.68
N VAL A 185 -19.27 6.27 -8.57
CA VAL A 185 -18.26 5.22 -8.40
C VAL A 185 -17.45 5.45 -7.13
N THR A 186 -17.00 6.69 -6.89
CA THR A 186 -16.28 7.06 -5.67
C THR A 186 -17.14 6.88 -4.42
N TYR A 187 -18.44 7.20 -4.47
CA TYR A 187 -19.36 6.99 -3.35
C TYR A 187 -19.55 5.51 -3.03
N LEU A 188 -19.79 4.68 -4.05
CA LEU A 188 -19.93 3.24 -3.86
C LEU A 188 -18.66 2.61 -3.28
N PHE A 189 -17.48 3.08 -3.71
CA PHE A 189 -16.21 2.64 -3.15
C PHE A 189 -15.98 3.16 -1.72
N ALA A 190 -16.29 4.43 -1.48
CA ALA A 190 -16.15 5.08 -0.17
C ALA A 190 -17.00 4.41 0.92
N GLU A 191 -18.26 4.13 0.63
CA GLU A 191 -19.17 3.45 1.57
C GLU A 191 -18.91 1.95 1.64
N GLY A 192 -18.67 1.30 0.49
CA GLY A 192 -18.54 -0.16 0.44
C GLY A 192 -17.20 -0.71 0.89
N VAL A 193 -16.15 0.13 0.92
CA VAL A 193 -14.78 -0.31 1.20
C VAL A 193 -14.08 0.52 2.27
N LEU A 194 -14.21 1.86 2.22
CA LEU A 194 -13.43 2.74 3.10
C LEU A 194 -14.16 3.14 4.38
N GLU A 195 -15.49 2.97 4.43
CA GLU A 195 -16.35 3.53 5.49
C GLU A 195 -16.05 5.01 5.78
N TRP A 196 -15.74 5.76 4.71
CA TRP A 196 -15.26 7.13 4.80
C TRP A 196 -15.77 7.96 3.62
N GLY A 197 -16.67 8.90 3.86
CA GLY A 197 -17.33 9.69 2.80
C GLY A 197 -16.49 10.85 2.22
N PHE A 198 -15.37 11.22 2.84
CA PHE A 198 -14.53 12.34 2.40
C PHE A 198 -14.00 12.24 0.96
N PRO A 199 -13.64 11.05 0.41
CA PRO A 199 -13.19 10.92 -0.99
C PRO A 199 -14.19 11.47 -2.01
N VAL A 200 -15.49 11.39 -1.73
CA VAL A 200 -16.54 11.95 -2.59
C VAL A 200 -16.48 13.48 -2.57
N LEU A 201 -16.40 14.07 -1.38
CA LEU A 201 -16.26 15.51 -1.20
C LEU A 201 -14.95 16.01 -1.84
N TYR A 202 -13.86 15.29 -1.64
CA TYR A 202 -12.54 15.62 -2.17
C TYR A 202 -12.52 15.62 -3.71
N LEU A 203 -13.10 14.60 -4.33
CA LEU A 203 -13.29 14.55 -5.78
C LEU A 203 -14.14 15.73 -6.27
N ALA A 204 -15.25 16.02 -5.58
CA ALA A 204 -16.13 17.14 -5.93
C ALA A 204 -15.40 18.48 -5.85
N LEU A 205 -14.62 18.74 -4.80
CA LEU A 205 -13.88 19.99 -4.62
C LEU A 205 -12.83 20.19 -5.73
N ASN A 206 -12.07 19.14 -6.07
CA ASN A 206 -11.09 19.20 -7.14
C ASN A 206 -11.75 19.41 -8.52
N LEU A 207 -12.87 18.74 -8.80
CA LEU A 207 -13.64 18.95 -10.03
C LEU A 207 -14.23 20.37 -10.10
N ILE A 208 -14.74 20.91 -8.99
CA ILE A 208 -15.25 22.28 -8.91
C ILE A 208 -14.12 23.28 -9.17
N ALA A 209 -12.95 23.10 -8.58
CA ALA A 209 -11.79 23.95 -8.80
C ALA A 209 -11.36 23.97 -10.29
N ALA A 210 -11.21 22.79 -10.89
CA ALA A 210 -10.87 22.68 -12.31
C ALA A 210 -11.96 23.28 -13.22
N GLU A 211 -13.23 23.01 -12.95
CA GLU A 211 -14.36 23.51 -13.74
C GLU A 211 -14.53 25.03 -13.60
N ALA A 212 -14.28 25.58 -12.41
CA ALA A 212 -14.28 27.02 -12.16
C ALA A 212 -13.26 27.74 -13.03
N VAL A 213 -12.03 27.21 -13.14
CA VAL A 213 -11.01 27.78 -14.04
C VAL A 213 -11.40 27.59 -15.50
N LYS A 214 -11.90 26.40 -15.87
CA LYS A 214 -12.35 26.10 -17.24
C LYS A 214 -13.39 27.10 -17.75
N ARG A 215 -14.32 27.52 -16.89
CA ARG A 215 -15.41 28.45 -17.22
C ARG A 215 -15.00 29.91 -17.21
N ARG A 216 -14.07 30.30 -16.32
CA ARG A 216 -13.68 31.71 -16.12
C ARG A 216 -12.49 32.14 -16.96
N SER A 217 -11.59 31.22 -17.31
CA SER A 217 -10.35 31.56 -18.02
C SER A 217 -10.52 31.43 -19.54
N THR A 218 -10.22 32.52 -20.24
CA THR A 218 -10.08 32.56 -21.71
C THR A 218 -8.63 32.44 -22.17
N HIS A 219 -7.69 32.27 -21.24
CA HIS A 219 -6.25 32.25 -21.52
C HIS A 219 -5.87 31.03 -22.37
N ALA A 220 -4.86 31.18 -23.24
CA ALA A 220 -4.36 30.10 -24.10
C ALA A 220 -3.87 28.88 -23.29
N GLN A 221 -3.33 29.12 -22.09
CA GLN A 221 -2.85 28.08 -21.16
C GLN A 221 -3.89 27.69 -20.09
N LYS A 222 -5.20 27.85 -20.35
CA LYS A 222 -6.25 27.56 -19.36
C LYS A 222 -6.18 26.17 -18.75
N GLU A 223 -5.74 25.16 -19.50
CA GLU A 223 -5.64 23.77 -19.01
C GLU A 223 -4.54 23.61 -17.95
N TRP A 224 -3.45 24.37 -18.07
CA TRP A 224 -2.41 24.44 -17.05
C TRP A 224 -2.87 25.19 -15.80
N LEU A 225 -3.69 26.24 -15.97
CA LEU A 225 -4.31 26.93 -14.83
C LEU A 225 -5.31 26.03 -14.10
N MET A 226 -6.02 25.16 -14.83
CA MET A 226 -6.88 24.13 -14.22
C MET A 226 -6.03 23.14 -13.42
N ALA A 227 -4.93 22.65 -13.97
CA ALA A 227 -3.99 21.80 -13.26
C ALA A 227 -3.48 22.45 -11.97
N LEU A 228 -3.07 23.73 -12.02
CA LEU A 228 -2.65 24.50 -10.85
C LEU A 228 -3.75 24.56 -9.78
N SER A 229 -5.01 24.74 -10.16
CA SER A 229 -6.12 24.78 -9.19
C SER A 229 -6.32 23.45 -8.45
N VAL A 230 -6.09 22.32 -9.13
CA VAL A 230 -6.14 20.98 -8.53
C VAL A 230 -4.97 20.78 -7.58
N VAL A 231 -3.76 21.22 -7.98
CA VAL A 231 -2.56 21.16 -7.12
C VAL A 231 -2.76 22.00 -5.85
N VAL A 232 -3.40 23.17 -5.93
CA VAL A 232 -3.70 23.99 -4.75
C VAL A 232 -4.64 23.28 -3.79
N VAL A 233 -5.74 22.70 -4.28
CA VAL A 233 -6.70 21.95 -3.44
C VAL A 233 -6.04 20.72 -2.82
N SER A 234 -5.32 19.94 -3.63
CA SER A 234 -4.65 18.72 -3.17
C SER A 234 -3.49 19.02 -2.22
N GLY A 235 -2.71 20.06 -2.51
CA GLY A 235 -1.59 20.51 -1.69
C GLY A 235 -2.05 21.04 -0.33
N PHE A 236 -3.24 21.64 -0.24
CA PHE A 236 -3.81 22.04 1.06
C PHE A 236 -4.12 20.81 1.93
N VAL A 237 -4.76 19.78 1.36
CA VAL A 237 -5.03 18.53 2.11
C VAL A 237 -3.73 17.85 2.50
N GLN A 238 -2.75 17.80 1.60
CA GLN A 238 -1.43 17.23 1.88
C GLN A 238 -0.68 17.97 2.99
N TYR A 239 -0.73 19.30 2.98
CA TYR A 239 -0.13 20.11 4.05
C TYR A 239 -0.82 19.83 5.39
N TRP A 240 -2.14 19.72 5.39
CA TRP A 240 -2.90 19.41 6.60
C TRP A 240 -2.51 18.06 7.18
N THR A 241 -2.43 17.00 6.37
CA THR A 241 -2.13 15.62 6.81
C THR A 241 -0.65 15.39 7.14
N LEU A 242 0.24 16.32 6.77
CA LEU A 242 1.63 16.34 7.26
C LEU A 242 1.78 17.09 8.59
N ALA A 243 0.91 18.07 8.84
CA ALA A 243 0.94 18.87 10.06
C ALA A 243 0.06 18.28 11.20
N HIS A 244 -0.87 17.40 10.87
CA HIS A 244 -1.83 16.80 11.80
C HIS A 244 -2.01 15.31 11.52
N LEU A 245 -2.73 14.63 12.41
CA LEU A 245 -3.12 13.23 12.18
C LEU A 245 -3.92 13.07 10.88
N PRO A 246 -3.87 11.88 10.25
CA PRO A 246 -4.68 11.55 9.09
C PRO A 246 -6.16 11.89 9.29
N LEU A 247 -6.84 12.36 8.24
CA LEU A 247 -8.28 12.69 8.31
C LEU A 247 -9.15 11.46 8.63
N LYS A 248 -8.68 10.29 8.21
CA LYS A 248 -9.16 8.99 8.68
C LYS A 248 -7.94 8.14 8.97
N ASP A 249 -7.80 7.72 10.21
CA ASP A 249 -6.68 6.89 10.63
C ASP A 249 -7.06 5.41 10.52
N TYR A 250 -6.30 4.65 9.72
CA TYR A 250 -6.49 3.21 9.53
C TYR A 250 -5.41 2.39 10.27
N ARG A 251 -4.47 3.06 10.93
CA ARG A 251 -3.37 2.41 11.64
C ARG A 251 -3.92 1.63 12.83
N PRO A 252 -3.30 0.49 13.20
CA PRO A 252 -3.72 -0.28 14.38
C PRO A 252 -3.42 0.42 15.71
N TYR A 253 -2.71 1.55 15.67
CA TYR A 253 -2.40 2.41 16.81
C TYR A 253 -3.22 3.71 16.82
N ALA A 254 -4.28 3.79 16.00
CA ALA A 254 -5.13 4.97 15.92
C ALA A 254 -5.85 5.26 17.26
N GLU A 255 -6.27 6.50 17.45
CA GLU A 255 -7.07 6.86 18.63
C GLU A 255 -8.35 6.01 18.69
N GLY A 256 -8.59 5.37 19.85
CA GLY A 256 -9.73 4.47 20.06
C GLY A 256 -9.48 3.01 19.71
N GLU A 257 -8.32 2.66 19.14
CA GLU A 257 -7.91 1.28 18.91
C GLU A 257 -7.28 0.65 20.16
N SER A 258 -7.41 -0.68 20.30
CA SER A 258 -6.78 -1.44 21.38
C SER A 258 -5.55 -2.18 20.87
N ILE A 259 -4.37 -1.86 21.42
CA ILE A 259 -3.12 -2.56 21.10
C ILE A 259 -3.22 -4.04 21.47
N ILE A 260 -3.90 -4.38 22.57
CA ILE A 260 -4.13 -5.77 22.99
C ILE A 260 -4.94 -6.49 21.92
N GLU A 261 -6.10 -5.96 21.53
CA GLU A 261 -6.96 -6.63 20.53
C GLU A 261 -6.29 -6.71 19.16
N ASN A 262 -5.55 -5.69 18.76
CA ASN A 262 -4.84 -5.67 17.48
C ASN A 262 -3.62 -6.60 17.43
N ARG A 263 -3.10 -7.04 18.59
CA ARG A 263 -2.09 -8.09 18.75
C ARG A 263 -2.68 -9.51 18.82
N MET A 264 -3.99 -9.66 19.01
CA MET A 264 -4.60 -10.99 19.12
C MET A 264 -4.66 -11.69 17.76
N THR A 265 -4.37 -12.98 17.78
CA THR A 265 -4.55 -13.88 16.63
C THR A 265 -6.03 -14.09 16.33
N ALA A 266 -6.33 -14.63 15.13
CA ALA A 266 -7.70 -14.96 14.77
C ALA A 266 -8.36 -15.93 15.76
N GLU A 267 -7.60 -16.92 16.27
CA GLU A 267 -8.09 -17.91 17.23
C GLU A 267 -8.55 -17.26 18.54
N GLU A 268 -7.75 -16.33 19.07
CA GLU A 268 -8.06 -15.62 20.32
C GLU A 268 -9.29 -14.70 20.17
N LEU A 269 -9.52 -14.15 18.97
CA LEU A 269 -10.71 -13.35 18.66
C LEU A 269 -11.94 -14.19 18.25
N GLY A 270 -11.81 -15.53 18.18
CA GLY A 270 -12.86 -16.42 17.68
C GLY A 270 -13.20 -16.22 16.20
N LYS A 271 -12.26 -15.67 15.41
CA LYS A 271 -12.37 -15.44 13.97
C LYS A 271 -11.69 -16.57 13.20
N GLU A 272 -12.09 -16.80 11.96
CA GLU A 272 -11.35 -17.68 11.07
C GLU A 272 -10.07 -16.97 10.59
N GLY A 273 -8.90 -17.50 10.94
CA GLY A 273 -7.63 -17.04 10.41
C GLY A 273 -7.39 -17.46 8.97
N PRO A 274 -6.39 -16.85 8.28
CA PRO A 274 -5.99 -17.28 6.95
C PRO A 274 -5.54 -18.74 6.97
N LYS A 275 -5.91 -19.49 5.94
CA LYS A 275 -5.45 -20.87 5.77
C LYS A 275 -4.35 -20.90 4.74
N PHE A 276 -3.24 -21.54 5.11
CA PHE A 276 -2.10 -21.75 4.26
C PHE A 276 -1.96 -23.22 3.89
N ASP A 277 -1.37 -23.48 2.73
CA ASP A 277 -1.01 -24.79 2.23
C ASP A 277 0.43 -24.76 1.72
N LYS A 278 1.13 -25.88 1.74
CA LYS A 278 2.52 -25.96 1.30
C LYS A 278 2.58 -26.54 -0.11
N LYS A 279 3.06 -25.77 -1.08
CA LYS A 279 3.28 -26.20 -2.46
C LYS A 279 4.67 -26.80 -2.61
N ILE A 280 4.74 -28.09 -2.88
CA ILE A 280 5.98 -28.88 -2.95
C ILE A 280 6.29 -29.22 -4.40
N ARG A 281 7.56 -29.13 -4.79
CA ARG A 281 8.03 -29.58 -6.11
C ARG A 281 8.25 -31.08 -6.07
N PHE A 282 7.64 -31.80 -6.99
CA PHE A 282 7.92 -33.21 -7.24
C PHE A 282 8.57 -33.37 -8.61
N PHE A 283 9.63 -34.16 -8.70
CA PHE A 283 10.40 -34.28 -9.93
C PHE A 283 11.00 -35.69 -10.11
N ASN A 284 11.43 -35.95 -11.34
CA ASN A 284 12.13 -37.15 -11.74
C ASN A 284 13.44 -36.75 -12.42
N ALA A 285 14.56 -37.05 -11.77
CA ALA A 285 15.89 -36.68 -12.27
C ALA A 285 16.28 -37.41 -13.56
N GLU A 286 15.69 -38.59 -13.84
CA GLU A 286 16.01 -39.40 -15.02
C GLU A 286 15.25 -38.94 -16.27
N THR A 287 13.98 -38.55 -16.12
CA THR A 287 13.12 -38.13 -17.24
C THR A 287 13.06 -36.62 -17.43
N GLY A 288 13.49 -35.85 -16.42
CA GLY A 288 13.36 -34.39 -16.39
C GLY A 288 11.93 -33.91 -16.17
N ALA A 289 10.99 -34.80 -15.85
CA ALA A 289 9.61 -34.42 -15.57
C ALA A 289 9.51 -33.78 -14.18
N GLU A 290 8.80 -32.66 -14.09
CA GLU A 290 8.49 -31.99 -12.82
C GLU A 290 7.03 -31.59 -12.72
N THR A 291 6.54 -31.47 -11.49
CA THR A 291 5.21 -30.98 -11.16
C THR A 291 5.21 -30.31 -9.80
N TRP A 292 4.18 -29.52 -9.53
CA TRP A 292 4.00 -28.89 -8.23
C TRP A 292 2.69 -29.36 -7.63
N VAL A 293 2.74 -29.84 -6.40
CA VAL A 293 1.57 -30.38 -5.71
C VAL A 293 1.41 -29.72 -4.35
N MET A 294 0.18 -29.33 -4.05
CA MET A 294 -0.18 -28.84 -2.72
C MET A 294 -0.13 -29.99 -1.70
N GLN A 295 0.37 -29.73 -0.51
CA GLN A 295 0.48 -30.72 0.56
C GLN A 295 -0.91 -31.26 0.93
N SER A 296 -1.94 -30.42 0.96
CA SER A 296 -3.33 -30.86 1.17
C SER A 296 -3.76 -31.92 0.15
N ARG A 297 -3.54 -31.66 -1.14
CA ARG A 297 -3.84 -32.59 -2.25
C ARG A 297 -3.01 -33.87 -2.14
N TYR A 298 -1.72 -33.75 -1.80
CA TYR A 298 -0.83 -34.89 -1.61
C TYR A 298 -1.36 -35.86 -0.54
N MET A 299 -1.94 -35.31 0.53
CA MET A 299 -2.55 -36.10 1.60
C MET A 299 -3.94 -36.63 1.22
N GLU A 300 -4.80 -35.80 0.63
CA GLU A 300 -6.18 -36.13 0.26
C GLU A 300 -6.25 -37.23 -0.81
N GLU A 301 -5.47 -37.08 -1.88
CA GLU A 301 -5.38 -38.06 -2.97
C GLU A 301 -4.43 -39.23 -2.63
N LYS A 302 -3.86 -39.24 -1.41
CA LYS A 302 -2.90 -40.25 -0.94
C LYS A 302 -1.76 -40.47 -1.95
N LEU A 303 -1.20 -39.39 -2.47
CA LEU A 303 -0.12 -39.45 -3.45
C LEU A 303 1.18 -40.03 -2.89
N TRP A 304 1.29 -40.21 -1.57
CA TRP A 304 2.36 -40.95 -0.91
C TRP A 304 2.20 -42.49 -1.01
N ASP A 305 1.00 -42.99 -1.29
CA ASP A 305 0.74 -44.42 -1.34
C ASP A 305 1.17 -45.02 -2.68
N LYS A 306 2.39 -45.59 -2.69
CA LYS A 306 2.98 -46.24 -3.87
C LYS A 306 2.22 -47.50 -4.33
N ASN A 307 1.25 -47.98 -3.54
CA ASN A 307 0.54 -49.23 -3.80
C ASN A 307 -0.90 -49.02 -4.29
N ALA A 308 -1.42 -47.79 -4.24
CA ALA A 308 -2.80 -47.47 -4.62
C ALA A 308 -2.83 -46.32 -5.63
N GLU A 309 -3.81 -46.34 -6.53
CA GLU A 309 -4.04 -45.22 -7.45
C GLU A 309 -4.75 -44.06 -6.74
N PRO A 310 -4.38 -42.79 -7.00
CA PRO A 310 -3.41 -42.34 -8.02
C PRO A 310 -1.95 -42.29 -7.55
N GLY A 311 -1.65 -42.61 -6.29
CA GLY A 311 -0.31 -42.50 -5.71
C GLY A 311 0.77 -43.34 -6.41
N LYS A 312 0.43 -44.55 -6.86
CA LYS A 312 1.35 -45.39 -7.65
C LYS A 312 1.81 -44.68 -8.93
N THR A 313 0.87 -44.29 -9.80
CA THR A 313 1.19 -43.58 -11.05
C THR A 313 1.94 -42.27 -10.79
N PHE A 314 1.57 -41.56 -9.72
CA PHE A 314 2.23 -40.31 -9.34
C PHE A 314 3.69 -40.52 -8.94
N ASN A 315 4.01 -41.50 -8.10
CA ASN A 315 5.39 -41.76 -7.66
C ASN A 315 6.26 -42.36 -8.78
N GLU A 316 5.67 -43.09 -9.73
CA GLU A 316 6.39 -43.56 -10.93
C GLU A 316 6.79 -42.38 -11.83
N ALA A 317 5.91 -41.38 -11.97
CA ALA A 317 6.19 -40.16 -12.73
C ALA A 317 7.12 -39.19 -11.99
N TYR A 318 6.98 -39.06 -10.66
CA TYR A 318 7.68 -38.09 -9.82
C TYR A 318 8.11 -38.73 -8.48
N PRO A 319 9.24 -39.45 -8.43
CA PRO A 319 9.67 -40.20 -7.26
C PRO A 319 10.24 -39.33 -6.13
N GLU A 320 10.72 -38.13 -6.44
CA GLU A 320 11.38 -37.23 -5.49
C GLU A 320 10.52 -35.98 -5.22
N GLY A 321 10.51 -35.53 -3.96
CA GLY A 321 9.82 -34.33 -3.52
C GLY A 321 10.78 -33.41 -2.76
N ASP A 322 10.79 -32.13 -3.10
CA ASP A 322 11.60 -31.10 -2.45
C ASP A 322 10.82 -30.49 -1.27
N TRP A 323 10.83 -31.21 -0.15
CA TRP A 323 10.08 -30.85 1.06
C TRP A 323 10.69 -29.66 1.81
N ASP A 324 12.02 -29.52 1.70
CA ASP A 324 12.79 -28.47 2.35
C ASP A 324 12.50 -27.10 1.71
N ASN A 325 12.34 -27.04 0.39
CA ASN A 325 12.01 -25.81 -0.34
C ASN A 325 10.51 -25.64 -0.68
N GLY A 326 9.62 -26.31 0.06
CA GLY A 326 8.17 -26.19 -0.16
C GLY A 326 7.67 -24.76 0.13
N ARG A 327 6.92 -24.18 -0.79
CA ARG A 327 6.45 -22.79 -0.74
C ARG A 327 5.11 -22.69 -0.06
N GLU A 328 4.99 -21.87 0.98
CA GLU A 328 3.69 -21.62 1.60
C GLU A 328 2.81 -20.74 0.70
N VAL A 329 1.56 -21.14 0.52
CA VAL A 329 0.58 -20.47 -0.32
C VAL A 329 -0.70 -20.28 0.48
N LYS A 330 -1.15 -19.04 0.60
CA LYS A 330 -2.44 -18.72 1.21
C LYS A 330 -3.56 -19.26 0.31
N ILE A 331 -4.37 -20.19 0.82
CA ILE A 331 -5.47 -20.84 0.10
C ILE A 331 -6.84 -20.27 0.47
N LYS A 332 -6.96 -19.65 1.65
CA LYS A 332 -8.18 -18.97 2.08
C LYS A 332 -7.81 -17.73 2.89
N ASP A 333 -8.44 -16.61 2.56
CA ASP A 333 -8.35 -15.38 3.34
C ASP A 333 -9.07 -15.56 4.70
N GLY A 334 -8.57 -14.86 5.70
CA GLY A 334 -9.12 -14.84 7.06
C GLY A 334 -8.59 -13.64 7.81
N TYR A 335 -8.91 -13.54 9.11
CA TYR A 335 -8.41 -12.44 9.94
C TYR A 335 -6.89 -12.54 10.10
N GLU A 336 -6.18 -11.53 9.62
CA GLU A 336 -4.77 -11.33 9.87
C GLU A 336 -4.58 -10.38 11.05
N GLN A 337 -3.67 -10.74 11.95
CA GLN A 337 -3.31 -9.94 13.11
C GLN A 337 -2.75 -8.60 12.63
N ARG A 338 -3.23 -7.49 13.20
CA ARG A 338 -2.91 -6.13 12.72
C ARG A 338 -1.57 -5.62 13.28
N ILE A 339 -1.14 -6.13 14.43
CA ILE A 339 0.16 -5.87 15.04
C ILE A 339 0.87 -7.21 15.23
N MET A 340 1.78 -7.55 14.32
CA MET A 340 2.47 -8.84 14.32
C MET A 340 3.60 -8.91 15.36
N ASP A 341 4.34 -7.81 15.50
CA ASP A 341 5.49 -7.72 16.39
C ASP A 341 5.42 -6.39 17.14
N PHE A 342 5.33 -6.46 18.46
CA PHE A 342 5.35 -5.32 19.36
C PHE A 342 5.85 -5.79 20.72
N GLN A 343 7.04 -5.32 21.07
CA GLN A 343 7.70 -5.64 22.33
C GLN A 343 8.25 -4.37 22.98
N MET A 344 8.06 -4.25 24.29
CA MET A 344 8.61 -3.21 25.14
C MET A 344 9.61 -3.87 26.08
N LEU A 345 10.88 -3.73 25.76
CA LEU A 345 11.98 -4.33 26.53
C LEU A 345 12.56 -3.31 27.52
N ASP A 346 12.87 -3.76 28.73
CA ASP A 346 13.67 -2.97 29.67
C ASP A 346 15.17 -3.00 29.32
N ALA A 347 15.99 -2.27 30.10
CA ALA A 347 17.43 -2.21 29.91
C ALA A 347 18.15 -3.56 30.16
N GLN A 348 17.45 -4.55 30.71
CA GLN A 348 17.94 -5.91 30.92
C GLN A 348 17.36 -6.89 29.88
N ALA A 349 16.69 -6.38 28.84
CA ALA A 349 16.00 -7.13 27.80
C ALA A 349 14.84 -8.01 28.29
N ASN A 350 14.23 -7.69 29.43
CA ASN A 350 12.98 -8.33 29.85
C ASN A 350 11.80 -7.69 29.12
N ASP A 351 10.89 -8.53 28.61
CA ASP A 351 9.67 -8.07 27.94
C ASP A 351 8.60 -7.69 28.98
N LEU A 352 8.26 -6.40 29.01
CA LEU A 352 7.26 -5.81 29.91
C LEU A 352 5.92 -5.53 29.19
N THR A 353 5.77 -5.95 27.94
CA THR A 353 4.65 -5.56 27.07
C THR A 353 3.30 -5.87 27.68
N ASP A 354 3.09 -7.13 28.07
CA ASP A 354 1.79 -7.57 28.57
C ASP A 354 1.50 -7.02 29.97
N GLU A 355 2.53 -6.82 30.80
CA GLU A 355 2.37 -6.17 32.12
C GLU A 355 1.92 -4.72 31.98
N ILE A 356 2.57 -3.96 31.09
CA ILE A 356 2.24 -2.54 30.86
C ILE A 356 0.84 -2.42 30.24
N LEU A 357 0.52 -3.25 29.23
CA LEU A 357 -0.77 -3.18 28.53
C LEU A 357 -1.93 -3.68 29.41
N ALA A 358 -1.70 -4.65 30.30
CA ALA A 358 -2.72 -5.15 31.21
C ALA A 358 -2.86 -4.33 32.51
N SER A 359 -2.17 -3.19 32.62
CA SER A 359 -2.26 -2.32 33.80
C SER A 359 -3.68 -1.80 34.01
N ASP A 360 -4.18 -1.91 35.25
CA ASP A 360 -5.47 -1.33 35.67
C ASP A 360 -5.42 0.20 35.77
N LYS A 361 -4.23 0.80 35.71
CA LYS A 361 -4.01 2.25 35.76
C LYS A 361 -3.84 2.83 34.37
N PRO A 362 -4.19 4.10 34.15
CA PRO A 362 -3.80 4.78 32.92
C PRO A 362 -2.29 4.79 32.74
N VAL A 363 -1.85 4.41 31.53
CA VAL A 363 -0.44 4.41 31.15
C VAL A 363 -0.21 5.48 30.09
N LEU A 364 0.79 6.33 30.33
CA LEU A 364 1.30 7.28 29.34
C LEU A 364 2.57 6.72 28.71
N LEU A 365 2.53 6.45 27.40
CA LEU A 365 3.70 6.06 26.64
C LEU A 365 4.22 7.26 25.85
N HIS A 366 5.45 7.65 26.13
CA HIS A 366 6.18 8.63 25.33
C HIS A 366 7.11 7.90 24.36
N ILE A 367 6.81 7.99 23.06
CA ILE A 367 7.55 7.26 22.02
C ILE A 367 8.53 8.21 21.34
N SER A 368 9.81 7.84 21.30
CA SER A 368 10.83 8.52 20.51
C SER A 368 11.48 7.54 19.56
N LYS A 369 11.52 7.86 18.26
CA LYS A 369 12.21 7.03 17.26
C LYS A 369 13.73 7.10 17.43
N ASP A 370 14.24 8.28 17.74
CA ASP A 370 15.67 8.56 17.82
C ASP A 370 15.90 9.64 18.88
N LEU A 371 16.61 9.25 19.95
CA LEU A 371 16.93 10.15 21.06
C LEU A 371 18.00 11.17 20.71
N SER A 372 18.87 10.90 19.73
CA SER A 372 19.98 11.78 19.36
C SER A 372 19.51 13.08 18.71
N VAL A 373 18.37 13.03 18.02
CA VAL A 373 17.74 14.19 17.35
C VAL A 373 16.65 14.84 18.20
N MET A 374 16.37 14.30 19.38
CA MET A 374 15.30 14.78 20.25
C MET A 374 15.66 16.16 20.82
N SER A 375 14.76 17.14 20.63
CA SER A 375 14.94 18.45 21.26
C SER A 375 14.76 18.34 22.77
N THR A 376 15.67 18.94 23.53
CA THR A 376 15.56 19.04 25.00
C THR A 376 14.76 20.27 25.45
N SER A 377 14.26 21.08 24.51
CA SER A 377 13.57 22.35 24.81
C SER A 377 12.28 22.20 25.63
N TRP A 378 11.63 21.04 25.54
CA TRP A 378 10.37 20.72 26.23
C TRP A 378 10.57 19.80 27.44
N GLN A 379 11.82 19.47 27.80
CA GLN A 379 12.13 18.52 28.88
C GLN A 379 11.56 18.94 30.24
N SER A 380 11.52 20.25 30.53
CA SER A 380 10.94 20.76 31.78
C SER A 380 9.46 20.44 31.87
N ASP A 381 8.72 20.66 30.78
CA ASP A 381 7.27 20.47 30.72
C ASP A 381 6.93 18.98 30.75
N PHE A 382 7.76 18.14 30.12
CA PHE A 382 7.63 16.70 30.17
C PHE A 382 7.90 16.11 31.55
N ASN A 383 8.94 16.59 32.25
CA ASN A 383 9.19 16.18 33.63
C ASN A 383 8.03 16.59 34.55
N ALA A 384 7.44 17.78 34.33
CA ALA A 384 6.26 18.23 35.06
C ALA A 384 5.04 17.34 34.78
N LEU A 385 4.85 16.90 33.52
CA LEU A 385 3.83 15.93 33.15
C LEU A 385 4.01 14.60 33.87
N GLY A 386 5.25 14.09 33.94
CA GLY A 386 5.54 12.84 34.65
C GLY A 386 5.26 12.91 36.15
N ILE A 387 5.59 14.03 36.80
CA ILE A 387 5.23 14.28 38.20
C ILE A 387 3.70 14.31 38.38
N ALA A 388 3.00 15.05 37.52
CA ALA A 388 1.54 15.15 37.59
C ALA A 388 0.85 13.80 37.32
N ALA A 389 1.37 13.00 36.39
CA ALA A 389 0.89 11.65 36.12
C ALA A 389 1.06 10.74 37.34
N ALA A 390 2.24 10.75 37.96
CA ALA A 390 2.51 9.98 39.17
C ALA A 390 1.61 10.40 40.35
N GLU A 391 1.37 11.70 40.53
CA GLU A 391 0.43 12.23 41.54
C GLU A 391 -1.02 11.80 41.28
N ALA A 392 -1.42 11.66 40.01
CA ALA A 392 -2.71 11.14 39.60
C ALA A 392 -2.80 9.60 39.67
N GLY A 393 -1.70 8.92 40.03
CA GLY A 393 -1.61 7.46 40.09
C GLY A 393 -1.50 6.78 38.73
N TRP A 394 -1.04 7.50 37.70
CA TRP A 394 -0.79 6.99 36.36
C TRP A 394 0.67 6.56 36.23
N ASP A 395 0.91 5.55 35.41
CA ASP A 395 2.27 5.11 35.10
C ASP A 395 2.72 5.77 33.79
N MET A 396 4.00 6.13 33.70
CA MET A 396 4.56 6.79 32.51
C MET A 396 5.87 6.13 32.10
N TYR A 397 5.95 5.73 30.84
CA TYR A 397 7.12 5.05 30.28
C TYR A 397 7.62 5.80 29.05
N GLY A 398 8.95 5.84 28.88
CA GLY A 398 9.60 6.21 27.62
C GLY A 398 9.84 4.95 26.80
N LEU A 399 9.43 4.96 25.54
CA LEU A 399 9.70 3.88 24.58
C LEU A 399 10.55 4.41 23.44
N THR A 400 11.65 3.72 23.15
CA THR A 400 12.60 4.12 22.10
C THR A 400 13.12 2.88 21.36
N ASN A 401 13.54 3.08 20.11
CA ASN A 401 14.24 2.06 19.36
C ASN A 401 15.74 1.99 19.70
N ALA A 402 16.23 2.92 20.54
CA ALA A 402 17.61 2.92 21.00
C ALA A 402 17.86 1.77 21.97
N THR A 403 19.02 1.13 21.84
CA THR A 403 19.46 0.10 22.79
C THR A 403 19.85 0.73 24.12
N ALA A 404 19.88 -0.08 25.19
CA ALA A 404 20.33 0.39 26.51
C ALA A 404 21.77 0.96 26.48
N GLU A 405 22.62 0.43 25.60
CA GLU A 405 24.01 0.87 25.42
C GLU A 405 24.14 2.24 24.75
N GLU A 406 23.15 2.63 23.93
CA GLU A 406 23.09 3.96 23.30
C GLU A 406 22.55 5.04 24.26
N HIS A 407 22.17 4.64 25.47
CA HIS A 407 21.49 5.48 26.46
C HIS A 407 22.42 6.00 27.57
N ASP A 408 23.68 5.53 27.62
CA ASP A 408 24.78 6.00 28.48
C ASP A 408 25.64 7.07 27.77
#